data_AF-A0A935XEZ9-F1
#
_entry.id   AF-A0A935XEZ9-F1
#
_cell.length_a   1.000
_cell.length_b   1.000
_cell.length_c   1.000
_cell.angle_alpha   90.00
_cell.angle_beta   90.00
_cell.angle_gamma   90.00
#
_symmetry.space_group_name_H-M   'P 1'
#
loop_
_entity.id
_entity.type
_entity.pdbx_description
1 polymer ?
#
loop_
_entity_poly.entity_id
_entity_poly.type
_entity_poly.pdbx_seq_one_letter_code
_entity_poly.pdbx_strand_id
1 'polypeptide(L)'
;MTRGVRGRAGRWLQLAATTALLAPVGRALAQGGAHSGPQKARSVFAVPEVPAASLLDDASLQITRPGTMQDLASALINGIDRTGHVRQGLALEIAPLLLWGNGVNLERYRSQGGFMRANLRLSLATQRTAGDTGSTDISIGVRTTLIDERDYMKSKSLTDSLGRFLRACAIKFGPRGPGTVDTAAVNGCIREDTSPSSRHGNRRAGTRRRSPSPPRSAFAWSSRC
;
A
#
# COMPACT_ATOMS: atom_id res chain seq x y z
N MET A 1 72.52 -24.27 -6.82
CA MET A 1 72.25 -24.86 -5.49
C MET A 1 70.98 -25.69 -5.57
N THR A 2 70.96 -26.86 -4.92
CA THR A 2 69.92 -27.90 -5.07
C THR A 2 69.29 -28.29 -3.74
N ARG A 3 68.02 -28.73 -3.78
CA ARG A 3 67.18 -29.46 -2.79
C ARG A 3 65.78 -28.81 -2.72
N GLY A 4 64.67 -29.55 -2.64
CA GLY A 4 64.54 -31.01 -2.69
C GLY A 4 63.08 -31.46 -2.77
N VAL A 5 62.85 -32.60 -3.43
CA VAL A 5 61.53 -33.21 -3.66
C VAL A 5 61.12 -34.11 -2.49
N ARG A 6 59.85 -34.05 -2.10
CA ARG A 6 59.02 -35.10 -1.44
C ARG A 6 57.59 -34.54 -1.35
N GLY A 7 56.53 -35.13 -1.90
CA GLY A 7 56.34 -36.49 -2.39
C GLY A 7 55.54 -37.31 -1.38
N ARG A 8 54.22 -37.39 -1.56
CA ARG A 8 53.39 -38.43 -0.95
C ARG A 8 52.12 -38.68 -1.76
N ALA A 9 52.12 -39.77 -2.51
CA ALA A 9 50.93 -40.30 -3.15
C ALA A 9 49.99 -40.90 -2.11
N GLY A 10 48.68 -40.82 -2.35
CA GLY A 10 47.63 -41.33 -1.47
C GLY A 10 46.41 -41.76 -2.25
N ARG A 11 46.58 -42.71 -3.19
CA ARG A 11 45.44 -43.35 -3.87
C ARG A 11 44.68 -44.19 -2.83
N TRP A 12 43.43 -43.84 -2.57
CA TRP A 12 42.44 -44.81 -2.10
C TRP A 12 41.24 -44.78 -3.05
N LEU A 13 41.33 -45.66 -4.05
CA LEU A 13 40.13 -46.17 -4.72
C LEU A 13 39.36 -46.98 -3.68
N GLN A 14 38.09 -46.64 -3.44
CA GLN A 14 37.09 -47.65 -3.10
C GLN A 14 35.88 -47.47 -3.99
N LEU A 15 35.62 -48.52 -4.77
CA LEU A 15 34.59 -48.62 -5.79
C LEU A 15 33.74 -49.84 -5.43
N ALA A 16 32.59 -49.60 -4.82
CA ALA A 16 31.48 -50.55 -4.64
C ALA A 16 30.23 -49.69 -4.36
N ALA A 17 29.24 -49.54 -5.24
CA ALA A 17 28.43 -50.52 -5.96
C ALA A 17 27.38 -51.21 -5.08
N THR A 18 26.13 -51.09 -5.55
CA THR A 18 24.86 -51.69 -5.07
C THR A 18 24.32 -51.15 -3.72
N THR A 19 23.01 -50.98 -3.49
CA THR A 19 21.83 -51.17 -4.37
C THR A 19 20.73 -50.12 -4.09
N ALA A 20 19.73 -50.02 -4.97
CA ALA A 20 18.58 -49.13 -4.83
C ALA A 20 17.67 -49.45 -3.63
N LEU A 21 17.21 -48.42 -2.92
CA LEU A 21 15.84 -48.39 -2.41
C LEU A 21 15.01 -47.44 -3.28
N LEU A 22 13.91 -47.96 -3.82
CA LEU A 22 12.88 -47.13 -4.44
C LEU A 22 12.22 -46.26 -3.36
N ALA A 23 12.41 -44.94 -3.45
CA ALA A 23 11.46 -43.99 -2.88
C ALA A 23 10.57 -43.48 -4.03
N PRO A 24 9.23 -43.66 -3.96
CA PRO A 24 8.36 -43.32 -5.08
C PRO A 24 8.21 -41.82 -5.26
N VAL A 25 8.21 -41.41 -6.52
CA VAL A 25 7.57 -40.22 -7.13
C VAL A 25 6.70 -39.41 -6.16
N GLY A 26 7.33 -38.50 -5.41
CA GLY A 26 6.72 -37.69 -4.36
C GLY A 26 6.48 -36.24 -4.76
N ARG A 27 5.64 -36.01 -5.78
CA ARG A 27 5.22 -34.68 -6.28
C ARG A 27 6.36 -33.74 -6.68
N ALA A 28 6.83 -33.94 -7.91
CA ALA A 28 7.19 -32.79 -8.73
C ALA A 28 5.99 -31.82 -8.79
N LEU A 29 6.28 -30.53 -8.64
CA LEU A 29 5.61 -29.41 -9.32
C LEU A 29 4.11 -29.58 -9.56
N ALA A 30 3.30 -29.42 -8.51
CA ALA A 30 2.02 -28.73 -8.67
C ALA A 30 2.32 -27.22 -8.68
N GLN A 31 2.85 -26.67 -9.77
CA GLN A 31 2.01 -26.06 -10.80
C GLN A 31 0.89 -25.20 -10.19
N GLY A 32 1.27 -24.06 -9.62
CA GLY A 32 0.40 -22.87 -9.56
C GLY A 32 0.12 -22.24 -10.94
N GLY A 33 0.35 -22.99 -12.03
CA GLY A 33 0.05 -22.61 -13.41
C GLY A 33 -1.43 -22.76 -13.72
N ALA A 34 -2.27 -21.99 -13.03
CA ALA A 34 -3.71 -21.92 -13.26
C ALA A 34 -4.12 -20.54 -13.80
N HIS A 35 -3.42 -20.06 -14.85
CA HIS A 35 -3.68 -18.79 -15.54
C HIS A 35 -3.89 -18.99 -17.05
N SER A 36 -4.74 -19.96 -17.42
CA SER A 36 -5.21 -20.15 -18.80
C SER A 36 -6.63 -20.73 -18.91
N GLY A 37 -7.44 -20.59 -17.85
CA GLY A 37 -8.90 -20.63 -17.98
C GLY A 37 -9.44 -19.28 -18.47
N PRO A 38 -10.59 -19.20 -19.16
CA PRO A 38 -11.14 -17.96 -19.70
C PRO A 38 -11.75 -17.05 -18.61
N GLN A 39 -10.93 -16.53 -17.70
CA GLN A 39 -11.27 -15.38 -16.84
C GLN A 39 -11.25 -14.03 -17.58
N LYS A 40 -11.05 -14.08 -18.91
CA LYS A 40 -10.91 -12.97 -19.87
C LYS A 40 -12.10 -11.99 -19.95
N ALA A 41 -13.12 -12.16 -19.10
CA ALA A 41 -14.35 -11.35 -19.07
C ALA A 41 -14.63 -10.67 -17.71
N ARG A 42 -13.88 -10.97 -16.63
CA ARG A 42 -14.05 -10.31 -15.31
C ARG A 42 -12.81 -9.56 -14.81
N SER A 43 -11.65 -9.76 -15.43
CA SER A 43 -10.41 -9.03 -15.09
C SER A 43 -10.27 -7.64 -15.75
N VAL A 44 -11.18 -7.27 -16.67
CA VAL A 44 -11.07 -6.06 -17.52
C VAL A 44 -10.94 -4.74 -16.74
N PHE A 45 -11.34 -4.71 -15.46
CA PHE A 45 -11.25 -3.54 -14.58
C PHE A 45 -10.40 -3.75 -13.32
N ALA A 46 -9.73 -4.90 -13.19
CA ALA A 46 -8.80 -5.14 -12.09
C ALA A 46 -7.46 -4.45 -12.40
N VAL A 47 -7.30 -3.21 -11.94
CA VAL A 47 -6.01 -2.49 -12.07
C VAL A 47 -4.94 -3.31 -11.34
N PRO A 48 -3.85 -3.75 -12.01
CA PRO A 48 -2.83 -4.58 -11.41
C PRO A 48 -2.13 -3.87 -10.26
N GLU A 49 -1.73 -4.63 -9.24
CA GLU A 49 -1.14 -4.06 -8.03
C GLU A 49 0.25 -3.44 -8.23
N VAL A 50 0.95 -3.82 -9.30
CA VAL A 50 2.18 -3.20 -9.79
C VAL A 50 2.14 -3.24 -11.32
N PRO A 51 1.82 -2.12 -12.02
CA PRO A 51 1.60 -2.14 -13.46
C PRO A 51 2.80 -2.61 -14.29
N ALA A 52 4.02 -2.23 -13.92
CA ALA A 52 5.23 -2.71 -14.61
C ALA A 52 5.34 -4.25 -14.56
N ALA A 53 5.22 -4.84 -13.37
CA ALA A 53 5.32 -6.30 -13.19
C ALA A 53 4.26 -7.07 -14.03
N SER A 54 3.05 -6.54 -14.18
CA SER A 54 2.00 -7.18 -14.99
C SER A 54 2.26 -7.21 -16.50
N LEU A 55 3.25 -6.46 -17.00
CA LEU A 55 3.65 -6.50 -18.41
C LEU A 55 4.70 -7.58 -18.72
N LEU A 56 5.34 -8.13 -17.69
CA LEU A 56 6.40 -9.15 -17.80
C LEU A 56 5.92 -10.58 -17.52
N ASP A 57 4.69 -10.73 -16.99
CA ASP A 57 3.99 -12.01 -16.71
C ASP A 57 4.83 -13.07 -15.95
N ASP A 58 5.78 -12.61 -15.13
CA ASP A 58 6.74 -13.47 -14.44
C ASP A 58 6.41 -13.62 -12.95
N ALA A 59 6.05 -14.83 -12.54
CA ALA A 59 5.73 -15.17 -11.17
C ALA A 59 6.93 -15.09 -10.19
N SER A 60 8.16 -14.93 -10.70
CA SER A 60 9.39 -14.80 -9.90
C SER A 60 9.77 -13.36 -9.53
N LEU A 61 9.01 -12.35 -9.99
CA LEU A 61 9.28 -10.93 -9.71
C LEU A 61 9.17 -10.59 -8.22
N GLN A 62 10.29 -10.21 -7.61
CA GLN A 62 10.36 -9.72 -6.23
C GLN A 62 9.90 -8.26 -6.17
N ILE A 63 8.63 -8.06 -5.83
CA ILE A 63 8.03 -6.72 -5.64
C ILE A 63 8.57 -6.08 -4.35
N THR A 64 9.33 -5.00 -4.51
CA THR A 64 9.86 -4.16 -3.45
C THR A 64 9.16 -2.79 -3.46
N ARG A 65 8.66 -2.34 -2.30
CA ARG A 65 7.95 -1.05 -2.17
C ARG A 65 8.67 -0.17 -1.12
N PRO A 66 9.76 0.52 -1.47
CA PRO A 66 10.52 1.31 -0.52
C PRO A 66 9.68 2.49 0.02
N GLY A 67 9.60 2.61 1.35
CA GLY A 67 8.87 3.68 2.02
C GLY A 67 9.68 4.95 2.22
N THR A 68 11.01 4.82 2.23
CA THR A 68 11.97 5.91 2.46
C THR A 68 13.01 6.01 1.34
N MET A 69 13.73 7.13 1.28
CA MET A 69 14.85 7.30 0.33
C MET A 69 16.00 6.31 0.62
N GLN A 70 16.19 5.93 1.87
CA GLN A 70 17.16 4.92 2.30
C GLN A 70 16.75 3.55 1.74
N ASP A 71 15.50 3.14 1.90
CA ASP A 71 14.98 1.89 1.33
C ASP A 71 15.10 1.87 -0.20
N LEU A 72 14.84 3.01 -0.87
CA LEU A 72 14.97 3.13 -2.32
C LEU A 72 16.43 2.97 -2.76
N ALA A 73 17.36 3.67 -2.11
CA ALA A 73 18.78 3.52 -2.39
C ALA A 73 19.26 2.08 -2.14
N SER A 74 18.84 1.45 -1.04
CA SER A 74 19.13 0.04 -0.75
C SER A 74 18.52 -0.90 -1.80
N ALA A 75 17.29 -0.66 -2.27
CA ALA A 75 16.66 -1.48 -3.29
C ALA A 75 17.36 -1.35 -4.66
N LEU A 76 17.83 -0.14 -5.02
CA LEU A 76 18.60 0.09 -6.23
C LEU A 76 19.99 -0.55 -6.16
N ILE A 77 20.71 -0.39 -5.06
CA ILE A 77 22.03 -1.03 -4.84
C ILE A 77 21.89 -2.55 -4.84
N ASN A 78 20.91 -3.10 -4.12
CA ASN A 78 20.63 -4.55 -4.12
C ASN A 78 20.09 -5.06 -5.46
N GLY A 79 19.62 -4.16 -6.33
CA GLY A 79 19.14 -4.42 -7.67
C GLY A 79 20.24 -4.41 -8.74
N ILE A 80 21.48 -4.07 -8.39
CA ILE A 80 22.65 -4.12 -9.28
C ILE A 80 23.59 -5.22 -8.79
N ASP A 81 24.14 -6.02 -9.69
CA ASP A 81 25.11 -7.06 -9.35
C ASP A 81 26.56 -6.54 -9.28
N ARG A 82 27.50 -7.40 -8.88
CA ARG A 82 28.93 -7.03 -8.76
C ARG A 82 29.59 -6.68 -10.10
N THR A 83 28.96 -7.02 -11.21
CA THR A 83 29.40 -6.72 -12.59
C THR A 83 28.75 -5.45 -13.14
N GLY A 84 27.88 -4.78 -12.38
CA GLY A 84 27.19 -3.55 -12.79
C GLY A 84 25.95 -3.79 -13.64
N HIS A 85 25.47 -5.03 -13.78
CA HIS A 85 24.23 -5.33 -14.48
C HIS A 85 23.03 -5.26 -13.52
N VAL A 86 21.86 -4.88 -14.04
CA VAL A 86 20.61 -4.94 -13.29
C VAL A 86 20.22 -6.41 -13.08
N ARG A 87 19.87 -6.76 -11.84
CA ARG A 87 19.43 -8.11 -11.46
C ARG A 87 18.07 -8.41 -12.08
N GLN A 88 17.94 -9.65 -12.52
CA GLN A 88 16.69 -10.22 -13.03
C GLN A 88 15.67 -10.34 -11.90
N GLY A 89 14.38 -10.23 -12.24
CA GLY A 89 13.30 -10.44 -11.28
C GLY A 89 13.08 -9.27 -10.31
N LEU A 90 13.68 -8.10 -10.56
CA LEU A 90 13.46 -6.91 -9.74
C LEU A 90 12.17 -6.20 -10.17
N ALA A 91 11.24 -5.99 -9.24
CA ALA A 91 10.11 -5.10 -9.43
C ALA A 91 10.07 -4.06 -8.29
N LEU A 92 10.00 -2.78 -8.64
CA LEU A 92 10.09 -1.65 -7.71
C LEU A 92 8.87 -0.74 -7.90
N GLU A 93 8.12 -0.48 -6.84
CA GLU A 93 7.03 0.52 -6.84
C GLU A 93 7.33 1.62 -5.82
N ILE A 94 7.38 2.87 -6.28
CA ILE A 94 7.56 4.06 -5.46
C ILE A 94 6.30 4.93 -5.44
N ALA A 95 6.02 5.53 -4.28
CA ALA A 95 5.07 6.62 -4.13
C ALA A 95 5.87 7.91 -3.88
N PRO A 96 6.11 8.77 -4.90
CA PRO A 96 7.05 9.89 -4.78
C PRO A 96 6.76 10.83 -3.59
N LEU A 97 5.47 11.01 -3.25
CA LEU A 97 5.07 11.88 -2.14
C LEU A 97 5.46 11.34 -0.75
N LEU A 98 5.63 10.02 -0.59
CA LEU A 98 6.18 9.44 0.64
C LEU A 98 7.69 9.67 0.73
N LEU A 99 8.41 9.46 -0.39
CA LEU A 99 9.87 9.59 -0.45
C LEU A 99 10.37 11.01 -0.14
N TRP A 100 9.62 12.04 -0.51
CA TRP A 100 10.00 13.43 -0.21
C TRP A 100 9.89 13.84 1.27
N GLY A 101 9.43 12.97 2.17
CA GLY A 101 9.37 13.21 3.63
C GLY A 101 8.39 14.30 4.10
N ASN A 102 7.92 15.14 3.17
CA ASN A 102 6.95 16.22 3.36
C ASN A 102 5.54 15.65 3.56
N GLY A 103 5.30 15.09 4.76
CA GLY A 103 4.05 14.41 5.14
C GLY A 103 2.79 15.15 4.69
N VAL A 104 1.85 14.40 4.13
CA VAL A 104 0.67 14.99 3.48
C VAL A 104 -0.32 15.49 4.52
N ASN A 105 -0.33 16.81 4.78
CA ASN A 105 -1.40 17.44 5.53
C ASN A 105 -2.74 17.18 4.83
N LEU A 106 -3.77 16.81 5.59
CA LEU A 106 -5.14 16.59 5.15
C LEU A 106 -5.69 17.74 4.26
N GLU A 107 -5.36 18.99 4.59
CA GLU A 107 -5.77 20.14 3.79
C GLU A 107 -5.13 20.13 2.39
N ARG A 108 -3.85 19.78 2.30
CA ARG A 108 -3.14 19.62 1.02
C ARG A 108 -3.67 18.40 0.26
N TYR A 109 -3.94 17.28 0.95
CA TYR A 109 -4.53 16.07 0.35
C TYR A 109 -5.87 16.35 -0.35
N ARG A 110 -6.71 17.19 0.24
CA ARG A 110 -8.05 17.56 -0.26
C ARG A 110 -8.04 18.44 -1.51
N SER A 111 -6.95 19.15 -1.77
CA SER A 111 -6.80 19.88 -3.03
C SER A 111 -6.80 18.91 -4.22
N GLN A 112 -7.40 19.31 -5.35
CA GLN A 112 -7.54 18.47 -6.56
C GLN A 112 -6.20 17.85 -7.00
N GLY A 113 -5.14 18.66 -7.06
CA GLY A 113 -3.78 18.18 -7.37
C GLY A 113 -3.07 17.50 -6.21
N GLY A 114 -3.51 17.66 -4.96
CA GLY A 114 -2.98 16.96 -3.79
C GLY A 114 -3.37 15.49 -3.77
N PHE A 115 -4.66 15.20 -3.97
CA PHE A 115 -5.20 13.84 -4.05
C PHE A 115 -4.47 13.02 -5.15
N MET A 116 -4.35 13.59 -6.35
CA MET A 116 -3.68 12.93 -7.48
C MET A 116 -2.20 12.63 -7.18
N ARG A 117 -1.47 13.57 -6.55
CA ARG A 117 -0.05 13.37 -6.18
C ARG A 117 0.13 12.36 -5.04
N ALA A 118 -0.82 12.29 -4.10
CA ALA A 118 -0.79 11.32 -3.01
C ALA A 118 -1.09 9.89 -3.46
N ASN A 119 -1.88 9.74 -4.53
CA ASN A 119 -2.20 8.44 -5.13
C ASN A 119 -1.29 8.08 -6.32
N LEU A 120 -0.35 8.94 -6.70
CA LEU A 120 0.62 8.66 -7.76
C LEU A 120 1.62 7.60 -7.29
N ARG A 121 1.71 6.51 -8.04
CA ARG A 121 2.73 5.48 -7.91
C ARG A 121 3.43 5.28 -9.25
N LEU A 122 4.75 5.18 -9.21
CA LEU A 122 5.59 4.85 -10.34
C LEU A 122 6.15 3.45 -10.11
N SER A 123 6.14 2.62 -11.13
CA SER A 123 6.64 1.25 -11.08
C SER A 123 7.65 1.00 -12.20
N LEU A 124 8.69 0.24 -11.87
CA LEU A 124 9.74 -0.22 -12.76
C LEU A 124 9.91 -1.71 -12.50
N ALA A 125 10.00 -2.54 -13.54
CA ALA A 125 10.36 -3.94 -13.37
C ALA A 125 11.27 -4.42 -14.50
N THR A 126 12.19 -5.33 -14.18
CA THR A 126 13.21 -5.84 -15.10
C THR A 126 13.29 -7.35 -15.10
N GLN A 127 13.25 -7.93 -16.30
CA GLN A 127 13.36 -9.37 -16.55
C GLN A 127 14.48 -9.62 -17.57
N ARG A 128 15.00 -10.84 -17.60
CA ARG A 128 15.84 -11.31 -18.71
C ARG A 128 15.26 -12.60 -19.23
N THR A 129 15.03 -12.67 -20.54
CA THR A 129 14.59 -13.88 -21.21
C THR A 129 15.60 -15.01 -20.97
N ALA A 130 15.13 -16.17 -20.51
CA ALA A 130 15.99 -17.32 -20.23
C ALA A 130 16.71 -17.80 -21.51
N GLY A 131 18.05 -17.83 -21.47
CA GLY A 131 18.89 -18.24 -22.60
C GLY A 131 19.55 -17.08 -23.37
N ASP A 132 19.13 -15.83 -23.14
CA ASP A 132 19.83 -14.64 -23.63
C ASP A 132 20.52 -13.93 -22.46
N THR A 133 21.82 -13.64 -22.58
CA THR A 133 22.59 -12.90 -21.57
C THR A 133 22.74 -11.40 -21.88
N GLY A 134 22.47 -10.98 -23.12
CA GLY A 134 22.62 -9.61 -23.61
C GLY A 134 21.33 -8.80 -23.56
N SER A 135 20.17 -9.41 -23.79
CA SER A 135 18.87 -8.73 -23.67
C SER A 135 18.44 -8.56 -22.21
N THR A 136 17.75 -7.48 -21.89
CA THR A 136 17.09 -7.27 -20.59
C THR A 136 15.85 -6.42 -20.83
N ASP A 137 14.70 -7.00 -20.54
CA ASP A 137 13.39 -6.39 -20.76
C ASP A 137 13.07 -5.47 -19.58
N ILE A 138 12.70 -4.22 -19.90
CA ILE A 138 12.40 -3.18 -18.91
C ILE A 138 10.96 -2.72 -19.13
N SER A 139 10.16 -2.79 -18.08
CA SER A 139 8.80 -2.28 -18.05
C SER A 139 8.70 -1.09 -17.09
N ILE A 140 7.98 -0.05 -17.50
CA ILE A 140 7.69 1.13 -16.70
C ILE A 140 6.17 1.31 -16.67
N GLY A 141 5.61 1.53 -15.49
CA GLY A 141 4.18 1.68 -15.30
C GLY A 141 3.83 2.80 -14.33
N VAL A 142 2.80 3.58 -14.65
CA VAL A 142 2.28 4.65 -13.81
C VAL A 142 0.87 4.29 -13.35
N ARG A 143 0.62 4.36 -12.04
CA ARG A 143 -0.71 4.23 -11.44
C ARG A 143 -1.07 5.53 -10.73
N THR A 144 -2.28 6.02 -10.95
CA THR A 144 -2.85 7.12 -10.18
C THR A 144 -4.36 6.96 -10.09
N THR A 145 -4.95 7.54 -9.06
CA THR A 145 -6.41 7.57 -8.87
C THR A 145 -6.88 8.99 -9.15
N LEU A 146 -7.65 9.17 -10.22
CA LEU A 146 -8.18 10.49 -10.60
C LEU A 146 -9.42 10.85 -9.77
N ILE A 147 -10.33 9.89 -9.59
CA ILE A 147 -11.58 10.02 -8.86
C ILE A 147 -11.69 8.83 -7.90
N ASP A 148 -12.00 9.13 -6.64
CA ASP A 148 -12.43 8.16 -5.64
C ASP A 148 -13.47 8.85 -4.76
N GLU A 149 -14.69 8.33 -4.79
CA GLU A 149 -15.84 8.81 -4.02
C GLU A 149 -15.96 8.12 -2.66
N ARG A 150 -15.28 6.98 -2.45
CA ARG A 150 -15.28 6.20 -1.21
C ARG A 150 -14.17 6.59 -0.25
N ASP A 151 -13.31 7.50 -0.67
CA ASP A 151 -12.27 8.11 0.16
C ASP A 151 -12.88 8.98 1.28
N TYR A 152 -12.99 8.37 2.47
CA TYR A 152 -13.44 9.01 3.69
C TYR A 152 -12.61 10.25 4.10
N MET A 153 -11.36 10.39 3.65
CA MET A 153 -10.53 11.56 3.96
C MET A 153 -10.96 12.81 3.18
N LYS A 154 -11.65 12.67 2.05
CA LYS A 154 -12.30 13.80 1.34
C LYS A 154 -13.55 14.30 2.05
N SER A 155 -14.24 13.45 2.82
CA SER A 155 -15.46 13.84 3.52
C SER A 155 -15.17 14.81 4.68
N LYS A 156 -15.39 16.11 4.44
CA LYS A 156 -15.22 17.15 5.46
C LYS A 156 -16.15 16.93 6.66
N SER A 157 -17.40 16.55 6.45
CA SER A 157 -18.35 16.28 7.53
C SER A 157 -17.89 15.15 8.45
N LEU A 158 -17.30 14.09 7.89
CA LEU A 158 -16.73 12.98 8.65
C LEU A 158 -15.48 13.39 9.42
N THR A 159 -14.49 14.03 8.78
CA THR A 159 -13.27 14.44 9.48
C THR A 159 -13.50 15.51 10.53
N ASP A 160 -14.43 16.43 10.30
CA ASP A 160 -14.74 17.50 11.25
C ASP A 160 -15.47 16.91 12.46
N SER A 161 -16.31 15.90 12.26
CA SER A 161 -16.98 15.16 13.34
C SER A 161 -16.00 14.27 14.11
N LEU A 162 -15.16 13.51 13.42
CA LEU A 162 -14.10 12.71 14.03
C LEU A 162 -13.10 13.60 14.79
N GLY A 163 -12.70 14.74 14.21
CA GLY A 163 -11.82 15.71 14.87
C GLY A 163 -12.47 16.39 16.09
N ARG A 164 -13.77 16.67 16.05
CA ARG A 164 -14.53 17.12 17.25
C ARG A 164 -14.55 16.03 18.32
N PHE A 165 -14.88 14.79 17.95
CA PHE A 165 -14.92 13.63 18.85
C PHE A 165 -13.56 13.38 19.52
N LEU A 166 -12.48 13.27 18.72
CA LEU A 166 -11.13 13.07 19.23
C LEU A 166 -10.66 14.20 20.15
N ARG A 167 -10.99 15.47 19.84
CA ARG A 167 -10.71 16.60 20.74
C ARG A 167 -11.52 16.53 22.04
N ALA A 168 -12.80 16.16 21.99
CA ALA A 168 -13.61 15.99 23.20
C ALA A 168 -13.07 14.87 24.10
N CYS A 169 -12.68 13.73 23.51
CA CYS A 169 -11.98 12.66 24.23
C CYS A 169 -10.64 13.13 24.80
N ALA A 170 -9.82 13.83 24.03
CA ALA A 170 -8.51 14.33 24.49
C ALA A 170 -8.62 15.39 25.59
N ILE A 171 -9.71 16.14 25.69
CA ILE A 171 -9.99 17.04 26.83
C ILE A 171 -10.42 16.24 28.06
N LYS A 172 -11.31 15.25 27.90
CA LYS A 172 -11.84 14.43 29.02
C LYS A 172 -10.79 13.46 29.59
N PHE A 173 -9.89 12.99 28.75
CA PHE A 173 -8.94 11.90 29.01
C PHE A 173 -7.51 12.26 28.59
N GLY A 174 -7.16 13.54 28.70
CA GLY A 174 -5.86 14.07 28.28
C GLY A 174 -4.67 13.35 28.94
N PRO A 175 -3.50 13.34 28.28
CA PRO A 175 -2.33 12.62 28.77
C PRO A 175 -1.96 13.10 30.18
N ARG A 176 -1.92 12.17 31.15
CA ARG A 176 -1.52 12.47 32.54
C ARG A 176 -0.02 12.78 32.69
N GLY A 177 0.75 12.63 31.62
CA GLY A 177 2.16 12.99 31.52
C GLY A 177 2.66 12.90 30.07
N PRO A 178 3.81 13.51 29.74
CA PRO A 178 4.34 13.51 28.38
C PRO A 178 4.56 12.10 27.83
N GLY A 179 4.14 11.86 26.59
CA GLY A 179 4.41 10.62 25.85
C GLY A 179 3.52 9.42 26.16
N THR A 180 2.59 9.49 27.13
CA THR A 180 1.69 8.37 27.44
C THR A 180 0.27 8.59 26.92
N VAL A 181 -0.18 7.71 26.01
CA VAL A 181 -1.59 7.62 25.59
C VAL A 181 -2.27 6.56 26.46
N ASP A 182 -3.17 6.99 27.35
CA ASP A 182 -3.98 6.08 28.15
C ASP A 182 -5.05 5.41 27.25
N THR A 183 -4.71 4.23 26.72
CA THR A 183 -5.59 3.48 25.82
C THR A 183 -6.88 3.03 26.50
N ALA A 184 -6.88 2.81 27.82
CA ALA A 184 -8.08 2.49 28.57
C ALA A 184 -9.02 3.70 28.62
N ALA A 185 -8.49 4.90 28.81
CA ALA A 185 -9.25 6.14 28.81
C ALA A 185 -9.82 6.48 27.41
N VAL A 186 -9.05 6.28 26.34
CA VAL A 186 -9.54 6.40 24.95
C VAL A 186 -10.67 5.40 24.67
N ASN A 187 -10.50 4.13 25.06
CA ASN A 187 -11.54 3.11 24.91
C ASN A 187 -12.80 3.41 25.75
N GLY A 188 -12.64 4.05 26.92
CA GLY A 188 -13.74 4.57 27.72
C GLY A 188 -14.58 5.60 26.95
N CYS A 189 -13.92 6.57 26.32
CA CYS A 189 -14.60 7.59 25.51
C CYS A 189 -15.42 6.98 24.36
N ILE A 190 -14.85 6.01 23.65
CA ILE A 190 -15.51 5.33 22.52
C ILE A 190 -16.76 4.56 22.97
N ARG A 191 -16.70 3.89 24.14
CA ARG A 191 -17.84 3.15 24.71
C ARG A 191 -18.99 4.05 25.17
N GLU A 192 -18.67 5.25 25.65
CA GLU A 192 -19.67 6.19 26.20
C GLU A 192 -20.54 6.84 25.11
N ASP A 193 -19.95 7.17 23.94
CA ASP A 193 -20.66 7.76 22.79
C ASP A 193 -21.40 6.71 21.93
N THR A 194 -20.98 5.44 22.02
CA THR A 194 -21.70 4.32 21.40
C THR A 194 -22.86 3.78 22.26
N SER A 195 -22.93 4.14 23.55
CA SER A 195 -24.06 3.76 24.41
C SER A 195 -25.38 4.43 23.96
N PRO A 196 -26.46 3.67 23.72
CA PRO A 196 -27.75 4.25 23.33
C PRO A 196 -28.33 5.24 24.34
N SER A 197 -27.98 5.13 25.63
CA SER A 197 -28.53 5.96 26.71
C SER A 197 -28.06 7.42 26.66
N SER A 198 -26.87 7.71 26.16
CA SER A 198 -26.32 9.08 26.11
C SER A 198 -27.07 9.97 25.11
N ARG A 199 -27.61 9.38 24.02
CA ARG A 199 -28.33 10.09 22.94
C ARG A 199 -29.69 10.66 23.34
N HIS A 200 -30.23 10.33 24.51
CA HIS A 200 -31.53 10.83 24.97
C HIS A 200 -31.46 12.04 25.91
N GLY A 201 -30.30 12.35 26.49
CA GLY A 201 -30.17 13.46 27.45
C GLY A 201 -30.38 14.85 26.84
N ASN A 202 -29.85 15.10 25.63
CA ASN A 202 -29.69 16.47 25.11
C ASN A 202 -30.85 17.00 24.24
N ARG A 203 -32.03 16.34 24.25
CA ARG A 203 -33.22 16.79 23.49
C ARG A 203 -34.24 17.62 24.30
N ARG A 204 -34.06 17.80 25.61
CA ARG A 204 -35.08 18.40 26.50
C ARG A 204 -34.96 19.91 26.81
N ALA A 205 -33.91 20.59 26.34
CA ALA A 205 -33.74 22.05 26.56
C ALA A 205 -34.25 22.93 25.40
N GLY A 206 -34.81 22.33 24.34
CA GLY A 206 -35.41 23.04 23.20
C GLY A 206 -36.87 23.43 23.43
N THR A 207 -37.18 24.24 24.45
CA THR A 207 -38.53 24.76 24.64
C THR A 207 -38.94 25.61 23.44
N ARG A 208 -40.14 25.32 22.91
CA ARG A 208 -40.69 25.95 21.70
C ARG A 208 -40.91 27.45 21.89
N ARG A 209 -39.90 28.28 21.61
CA ARG A 209 -40.17 29.66 21.15
C ARG A 209 -40.83 29.55 19.79
N ARG A 210 -42.17 29.64 19.77
CA ARG A 210 -42.93 29.84 18.54
C ARG A 210 -42.50 31.17 17.95
N SER A 211 -41.77 31.17 16.84
CA SER A 211 -41.61 32.39 16.05
C SER A 211 -43.01 32.84 15.61
N PRO A 212 -43.40 34.11 15.84
CA PRO A 212 -44.64 34.61 15.29
C PRO A 212 -44.57 34.53 13.76
N SER A 213 -45.62 33.99 13.14
CA SER A 213 -45.75 33.93 11.69
C SER A 213 -45.73 35.34 11.09
N PRO A 214 -44.91 35.62 10.06
CA PRO A 214 -44.92 36.92 9.40
C PRO A 214 -46.30 37.17 8.75
N PRO A 215 -46.78 38.42 8.71
CA PRO A 215 -48.01 38.75 8.02
C PRO A 215 -47.88 38.45 6.52
N ARG A 216 -48.94 37.91 5.92
CA ARG A 216 -49.05 37.72 4.48
C ARG A 216 -49.18 39.08 3.78
N SER A 217 -48.06 39.69 3.39
CA SER A 217 -48.08 40.75 2.38
C SER A 217 -48.26 40.14 0.99
N ALA A 218 -49.16 40.73 0.20
CA ALA A 218 -49.54 40.20 -1.10
C ALA A 218 -48.40 40.36 -2.12
N PHE A 219 -48.12 39.30 -2.88
CA PHE A 219 -47.20 39.34 -4.01
C PHE A 219 -47.92 39.95 -5.22
N ALA A 220 -47.72 41.24 -5.45
CA ALA A 220 -48.23 41.92 -6.63
C ALA A 220 -47.37 41.54 -7.85
N TRP A 221 -47.98 40.87 -8.83
CA TRP A 221 -47.34 40.61 -10.13
C TRP A 221 -47.26 41.93 -10.92
N SER A 222 -46.04 42.34 -11.27
CA SER A 222 -45.78 43.49 -12.14
C SER A 222 -44.91 43.05 -13.31
N SER A 223 -45.55 42.48 -14.33
CA SER A 223 -44.96 42.23 -15.63
C SER A 223 -44.66 43.56 -16.35
N ARG A 224 -43.40 43.81 -16.72
CA ARG A 224 -43.04 44.72 -17.81
C ARG A 224 -41.93 44.10 -18.66
N CYS A 225 -42.01 44.40 -19.95
CA CYS A 225 -41.19 43.88 -21.04
C CYS A 225 -39.76 44.43 -21.02
#